data_AF-A0A4R0FI82-F1
#
_entry.id   AF-A0A4R0FI82-F1
#
_cell.length_a   1.000
_cell.length_b   1.000
_cell.length_c   1.000
_cell.angle_alpha   90.00
_cell.angle_beta   90.00
_cell.angle_gamma   90.00
#
_symmetry.space_group_name_H-M   'P 1'
#
loop_
_entity.id
_entity.type
_entity.pdbx_description
1 polymer ?
#
loop_
_entity_poly.entity_id
_entity_poly.type
_entity_poly.pdbx_seq_one_letter_code
_entity_poly.pdbx_strand_id
1 'polypeptide(L)'
;MNAQVNPVEVVNNFTTLSKINVNQHTEKKGRFTYLSWTFAVSEAMKADPMTVWAFREPMVFPDGTMMVHCDVTMFGKSIYMFLPVMNNQNKAIPKPNAFDVNSAMMRCLVKAIAAHGLGLYIYAGEDLPEEEKQAQAQQSTQQQPAQKPIATEAECQQALVDINNAQSKADLAKPYNYFKGTQFAQQIHNACKAKIDQMGWQ
;
A
#
# COMPACT_ATOMS: atom_id res chain seq x y z
N MET A 1 44.97 -7.47 -12.56
CA MET A 1 43.69 -7.97 -12.05
C MET A 1 42.75 -6.77 -11.96
N ASN A 2 41.91 -6.56 -12.97
CA ASN A 2 40.93 -5.47 -12.96
C ASN A 2 39.60 -6.07 -12.52
N ALA A 3 39.26 -5.91 -11.24
CA ALA A 3 37.93 -6.23 -10.75
C ALA A 3 36.94 -5.27 -11.42
N GLN A 4 36.07 -5.81 -12.26
CA GLN A 4 34.89 -5.09 -12.75
C GLN A 4 33.98 -4.83 -11.55
N VAL A 5 33.94 -3.58 -11.11
CA VAL A 5 32.97 -3.12 -10.11
C VAL A 5 31.63 -3.01 -10.85
N ASN A 6 30.76 -3.99 -10.64
CA ASN A 6 29.38 -3.90 -11.12
C ASN A 6 28.71 -2.68 -10.47
N PRO A 7 28.00 -1.83 -11.23
CA PRO A 7 27.28 -0.71 -10.65
C PRO A 7 26.23 -1.24 -9.67
N VAL A 8 26.28 -0.76 -8.43
CA VAL A 8 25.24 -1.04 -7.42
C VAL A 8 23.95 -0.43 -7.94
N GLU A 9 22.97 -1.26 -8.24
CA GLU A 9 21.65 -0.82 -8.66
C GLU A 9 21.03 -0.02 -7.51
N VAL A 10 20.85 1.29 -7.71
CA VAL A 10 20.24 2.16 -6.71
C VAL A 10 18.75 1.86 -6.66
N VAL A 11 18.34 1.05 -5.70
CA VAL A 11 16.93 0.73 -5.48
C VAL A 11 16.18 2.00 -5.09
N ASN A 12 15.17 2.38 -5.88
CA ASN A 12 14.28 3.48 -5.55
C ASN A 12 13.20 3.02 -4.56
N ASN A 13 13.42 3.26 -3.27
CA ASN A 13 12.52 2.84 -2.20
C ASN A 13 11.09 3.39 -2.33
N PHE A 14 10.94 4.60 -2.89
CA PHE A 14 9.62 5.16 -3.16
C PHE A 14 8.85 4.29 -4.17
N THR A 15 9.49 3.90 -5.27
CA THR A 15 8.88 3.03 -6.29
C THR A 15 8.53 1.65 -5.73
N THR A 16 9.29 1.14 -4.77
CA THR A 16 8.98 -0.12 -4.09
C THR A 16 7.75 0.02 -3.21
N LEU A 17 7.71 1.01 -2.31
CA LEU A 17 6.56 1.26 -1.44
C LEU A 17 5.29 1.60 -2.21
N SER A 18 5.40 2.34 -3.32
CA SER A 18 4.26 2.74 -4.14
C SER A 18 3.55 1.59 -4.85
N LYS A 19 4.15 0.39 -4.88
CA LYS A 19 3.53 -0.82 -5.42
C LYS A 19 2.62 -1.52 -4.41
N ILE A 20 2.73 -1.20 -3.11
CA ILE A 20 1.89 -1.81 -2.08
C ILE A 20 0.47 -1.28 -2.22
N ASN A 21 -0.46 -2.18 -2.52
CA ASN A 21 -1.88 -1.86 -2.57
C ASN A 21 -2.42 -1.72 -1.15
N VAL A 22 -2.98 -0.56 -0.83
CA VAL A 22 -3.47 -0.24 0.50
C VAL A 22 -5.00 -0.29 0.62
N ASN A 23 -5.73 -0.55 -0.47
CA ASN A 23 -7.18 -0.34 -0.54
C ASN A 23 -7.97 -1.10 0.53
N GLN A 24 -7.57 -2.33 0.87
CA GLN A 24 -8.22 -3.14 1.91
C GLN A 24 -7.97 -2.64 3.34
N HIS A 25 -7.06 -1.69 3.51
CA HIS A 25 -6.69 -1.07 4.79
C HIS A 25 -7.15 0.38 4.88
N THR A 26 -8.05 0.81 3.97
CA THR A 26 -8.63 2.15 3.97
C THR A 26 -10.04 2.19 4.53
N GLU A 27 -10.39 3.32 5.13
CA GLU A 27 -11.74 3.67 5.57
C GLU A 27 -12.16 4.99 4.93
N LYS A 28 -13.40 5.08 4.43
CA LYS A 28 -13.95 6.34 3.95
C LYS A 28 -14.65 7.08 5.10
N LYS A 29 -14.26 8.33 5.36
CA LYS A 29 -14.96 9.21 6.32
C LYS A 29 -15.31 10.52 5.63
N GLY A 30 -16.61 10.72 5.39
CA GLY A 30 -17.08 11.79 4.52
C GLY A 30 -16.54 11.62 3.10
N ARG A 31 -15.89 12.67 2.58
CA ARG A 31 -15.30 12.67 1.24
C ARG A 31 -13.83 12.21 1.18
N PHE A 32 -13.20 11.92 2.31
CA PHE A 32 -11.79 11.53 2.36
C PHE A 32 -11.63 10.04 2.63
N THR A 33 -10.56 9.49 2.05
CA THR A 33 -10.13 8.10 2.21
C THR A 33 -8.94 8.09 3.16
N TYR A 34 -9.03 7.32 4.23
CA TYR A 34 -8.02 7.27 5.28
C TYR A 34 -7.39 5.89 5.32
N LEU A 35 -6.06 5.83 5.20
CA LEU A 35 -5.31 4.60 5.45
C LEU A 35 -5.18 4.36 6.96
N SER A 36 -5.38 3.10 7.37
CA SER A 36 -5.15 2.65 8.75
C SER A 36 -3.72 2.96 9.20
N TRP A 37 -3.60 3.66 10.33
CA TRP A 37 -2.30 4.04 10.86
C TRP A 37 -1.47 2.83 11.30
N THR A 38 -2.10 1.80 11.87
CA THR A 38 -1.40 0.57 12.30
C THR A 38 -0.82 -0.16 11.10
N PHE A 39 -1.57 -0.21 10.00
CA PHE A 39 -1.09 -0.80 8.74
C PHE A 39 0.06 0.02 8.17
N ALA A 40 -0.08 1.34 8.08
CA ALA A 40 0.96 2.20 7.55
C ALA A 40 2.29 2.09 8.31
N VAL A 41 2.24 2.08 9.66
CA VAL A 41 3.43 1.90 10.50
C VAL A 41 4.03 0.51 10.32
N SER A 42 3.21 -0.53 10.25
CA SER A 42 3.67 -1.91 10.03
C SER A 42 4.41 -2.05 8.70
N GLU A 43 3.83 -1.55 7.60
CA GLU A 43 4.47 -1.60 6.28
C GLU A 43 5.74 -0.73 6.22
N ALA A 44 5.74 0.44 6.89
CA ALA A 44 6.93 1.28 6.98
C ALA A 44 8.08 0.55 7.69
N MET A 45 7.82 -0.08 8.84
CA MET A 45 8.83 -0.83 9.59
C MET A 45 9.32 -2.10 8.87
N LYS A 46 8.44 -2.78 8.12
CA LYS A 46 8.84 -3.92 7.27
C LYS A 46 9.78 -3.49 6.15
N ALA A 47 9.51 -2.34 5.55
CA ALA A 47 10.32 -1.81 4.46
C ALA A 47 11.63 -1.19 4.96
N ASP A 48 11.60 -0.53 6.11
CA ASP A 48 12.76 0.03 6.79
C ASP A 48 12.67 -0.16 8.32
N PRO A 49 13.41 -1.12 8.89
CA PRO A 49 13.45 -1.35 10.33
C PRO A 49 13.98 -0.16 11.15
N MET A 50 14.66 0.80 10.52
CA MET A 50 15.15 2.03 11.15
C MET A 50 14.14 3.19 11.08
N THR A 51 12.91 2.92 10.61
CA THR A 51 11.84 3.93 10.57
C THR A 51 11.63 4.56 11.95
N VAL A 52 11.72 5.87 12.02
CA VAL A 52 11.44 6.67 13.22
C VAL A 52 10.58 7.87 12.88
N TRP A 53 9.78 8.33 13.85
CA TRP A 53 8.99 9.55 13.69
C TRP A 53 9.04 10.41 14.94
N ALA A 54 8.81 11.70 14.75
CA ALA A 54 8.65 12.67 15.82
C ALA A 54 7.42 13.53 15.55
N PHE A 55 6.65 13.79 16.61
CA PHE A 55 5.62 14.82 16.57
C PHE A 55 6.22 16.11 17.14
N ARG A 56 5.94 17.24 16.47
CA ARG A 56 6.31 18.56 16.98
C ARG A 56 5.16 19.19 17.74
N GLU A 57 5.46 20.24 18.49
CA GLU A 57 4.45 21.08 19.13
C GLU A 57 3.42 21.55 18.09
N PRO A 58 2.11 21.35 18.35
CA PRO A 58 1.07 21.86 17.47
C PRO A 58 1.10 23.39 17.37
N MET A 59 0.84 23.92 16.17
CA MET A 59 0.61 25.35 15.98
C MET A 59 -0.84 25.68 16.33
N VAL A 60 -1.05 26.66 17.21
CA VAL A 60 -2.39 27.18 17.56
C VAL A 60 -2.61 28.50 16.81
N PHE A 61 -3.71 28.60 16.06
CA PHE A 61 -4.10 29.81 15.35
C PHE A 61 -4.92 30.76 16.25
N PRO A 62 -5.00 32.06 15.92
CA PRO A 62 -5.75 33.04 16.71
C PRO A 62 -7.24 32.71 16.92
N ASP A 63 -7.85 31.96 16.01
CA ASP A 63 -9.24 31.50 16.10
C ASP A 63 -9.42 30.26 17.00
N GLY A 64 -8.34 29.77 17.60
CA GLY A 64 -8.30 28.59 18.46
C GLY A 64 -8.23 27.27 17.71
N THR A 65 -8.16 27.26 16.37
CA THR A 65 -7.90 26.06 15.60
C THR A 65 -6.43 25.65 15.69
N MET A 66 -6.10 24.40 15.35
CA MET A 66 -4.74 23.86 15.51
C MET A 66 -4.25 23.15 14.25
N MET A 67 -2.94 23.23 14.00
CA MET A 67 -2.19 22.41 13.05
C MET A 67 -1.28 21.45 13.82
N VAL A 68 -1.28 20.16 13.44
CA VAL A 68 -0.32 19.16 13.95
C VAL A 68 0.78 18.91 12.92
N HIS A 69 1.93 18.44 13.40
CA HIS A 69 3.18 18.37 12.64
C HIS A 69 3.86 17.03 12.93
N CYS A 70 4.36 16.36 11.89
CA CYS A 70 5.06 15.08 12.02
C CYS A 70 6.24 15.00 11.06
N ASP A 71 7.39 14.57 11.59
CA ASP A 71 8.54 14.16 10.80
C ASP A 71 8.62 12.63 10.78
N VAL A 72 8.76 12.05 9.59
CA VAL A 72 9.01 10.61 9.42
C VAL A 72 10.33 10.44 8.70
N THR A 73 11.24 9.71 9.32
CA THR A 73 12.53 9.34 8.74
C THR A 73 12.49 7.87 8.31
N MET A 74 12.65 7.64 7.00
CA MET A 74 12.74 6.32 6.36
C MET A 74 13.84 6.38 5.30
N PHE A 75 14.57 5.28 5.12
CA PHE A 75 15.64 5.13 4.14
C PHE A 75 16.69 6.24 4.20
N GLY A 76 16.98 6.72 5.42
CA GLY A 76 17.91 7.83 5.64
C GLY A 76 17.40 9.22 5.24
N LYS A 77 16.12 9.36 4.84
CA LYS A 77 15.50 10.64 4.49
C LYS A 77 14.40 10.99 5.48
N SER A 78 14.42 12.21 6.00
CA SER A 78 13.33 12.75 6.81
C SER A 78 12.36 13.55 5.94
N ILE A 79 11.06 13.32 6.10
CA ILE A 79 9.99 14.09 5.46
C ILE A 79 9.09 14.68 6.54
N TYR A 80 8.94 16.00 6.48
CA TYR A 80 8.06 16.79 7.34
C TYR A 80 6.67 16.93 6.68
N MET A 81 5.61 16.68 7.45
CA MET A 81 4.23 16.94 7.05
C MET A 81 3.45 17.63 8.16
N PHE A 82 2.31 18.20 7.77
CA PHE A 82 1.37 18.85 8.67
C PHE A 82 -0.08 18.54 8.27
N LEU A 83 -0.99 18.69 9.24
CA LEU A 83 -2.43 18.50 9.06
C LEU A 83 -3.23 19.39 10.04
N PRO A 84 -4.31 20.06 9.60
CA PRO A 84 -5.20 20.73 10.54
C PRO A 84 -6.00 19.73 11.37
N VAL A 85 -6.31 20.09 12.62
CA VAL A 85 -7.22 19.33 13.46
C VAL A 85 -8.65 19.59 13.00
N MET A 86 -9.31 18.55 12.47
CA MET A 86 -10.61 18.65 11.80
C MET A 86 -11.60 17.59 12.30
N ASN A 87 -12.90 17.92 12.20
CA ASN A 87 -13.98 16.97 12.45
C ASN A 87 -14.24 16.05 11.24
N ASN A 88 -15.23 15.15 11.35
CA ASN A 88 -15.60 14.22 10.28
C ASN A 88 -16.22 14.89 9.04
N GLN A 89 -16.52 16.19 9.11
CA GLN A 89 -16.96 17.01 7.97
C GLN A 89 -15.79 17.80 7.35
N ASN A 90 -14.55 17.52 7.76
CA ASN A 90 -13.34 18.17 7.27
C ASN A 90 -13.32 19.69 7.52
N LYS A 91 -13.92 20.11 8.64
CA LYS A 91 -13.86 21.49 9.12
C LYS A 91 -12.90 21.56 10.30
N ALA A 92 -12.07 22.59 10.33
CA ALA A 92 -11.18 22.86 11.46
C ALA A 92 -11.99 23.00 12.76
N ILE A 93 -11.48 22.41 13.84
CA ILE A 93 -12.12 22.45 15.16
C ILE A 93 -11.48 23.57 15.99
N PRO A 94 -12.22 24.60 16.41
CA PRO A 94 -11.75 25.55 17.41
C PRO A 94 -11.65 24.87 18.78
N LYS A 95 -10.55 25.08 19.50
CA LYS A 95 -10.27 24.52 20.83
C LYS A 95 -10.48 22.99 20.89
N PRO A 96 -9.76 22.23 20.04
CA PRO A 96 -9.92 20.78 19.98
C PRO A 96 -9.50 20.10 21.29
N ASN A 97 -10.11 18.96 21.60
CA ASN A 97 -9.71 18.16 22.75
C ASN A 97 -8.55 17.21 22.40
N ALA A 98 -8.01 16.50 23.40
CA ALA A 98 -6.88 15.59 23.22
C ALA A 98 -7.14 14.45 22.21
N PHE A 99 -8.39 13.95 22.10
CA PHE A 99 -8.74 12.91 21.12
C PHE A 99 -8.79 13.45 19.69
N ASP A 100 -9.24 14.69 19.50
CA ASP A 100 -9.22 15.37 18.21
C ASP A 100 -7.77 15.55 17.74
N VAL A 101 -6.90 16.04 18.64
CA VAL A 101 -5.48 16.24 18.38
C VAL A 101 -4.79 14.90 18.08
N ASN A 102 -4.99 13.87 18.89
CA ASN A 102 -4.44 12.53 18.65
C ASN A 102 -4.86 11.96 17.28
N SER A 103 -6.13 12.11 16.92
CA SER A 103 -6.64 11.66 15.62
C SER A 103 -5.95 12.37 14.46
N ALA A 104 -5.74 13.69 14.57
CA ALA A 104 -5.03 14.47 13.58
C ALA A 104 -3.54 14.09 13.52
N MET A 105 -2.87 13.88 14.66
CA MET A 105 -1.46 13.47 14.74
C MET A 105 -1.24 12.13 14.02
N MET A 106 -2.08 11.12 14.28
CA MET A 106 -1.96 9.83 13.61
C MET A 106 -2.23 9.92 12.10
N ARG A 107 -3.22 10.73 11.68
CA ARG A 107 -3.44 11.01 10.24
C ARG A 107 -2.24 11.70 9.61
N CYS A 108 -1.60 12.63 10.32
CA CYS A 108 -0.39 13.32 9.88
C CYS A 108 0.80 12.36 9.75
N LEU A 109 0.96 11.42 10.67
CA LEU A 109 1.95 10.34 10.60
C LEU A 109 1.75 9.49 9.33
N VAL A 110 0.52 9.04 9.07
CA VAL A 110 0.21 8.25 7.86
C VAL A 110 0.50 9.04 6.59
N LYS A 111 0.13 10.34 6.56
CA LYS A 111 0.43 11.24 5.45
C LYS A 111 1.94 11.38 5.20
N ALA A 112 2.74 11.46 6.27
CA ALA A 112 4.20 11.50 6.17
C ALA A 112 4.81 10.18 5.69
N ILE A 113 4.30 9.03 6.13
CA ILE A 113 4.68 7.71 5.58
C ILE A 113 4.30 7.62 4.09
N ALA A 114 3.13 8.11 3.71
CA ALA A 114 2.69 8.09 2.32
C ALA A 114 3.60 8.93 1.40
N ALA A 115 4.18 10.02 1.92
CA ALA A 115 5.17 10.81 1.18
C ALA A 115 6.49 10.04 0.90
N HIS A 116 6.74 8.93 1.62
CA HIS A 116 7.81 7.98 1.29
C HIS A 116 7.41 6.94 0.24
N GLY A 117 6.14 6.90 -0.16
CA GLY A 117 5.64 6.10 -1.29
C GLY A 117 4.42 5.24 -0.97
N LEU A 118 4.14 4.95 0.29
CA LEU A 118 3.06 4.02 0.68
C LEU A 118 1.67 4.64 0.47
N GLY A 119 0.92 4.17 -0.52
CA GLY A 119 -0.48 4.55 -0.68
C GLY A 119 -0.73 6.03 -1.01
N LEU A 120 0.27 6.77 -1.50
CA LEU A 120 0.15 8.20 -1.80
C LEU A 120 -1.03 8.52 -2.75
N TYR A 121 -1.39 7.58 -3.62
CA TYR A 121 -2.50 7.72 -4.58
C TYR A 121 -3.87 7.93 -3.92
N ILE A 122 -4.08 7.54 -2.66
CA ILE A 122 -5.37 7.75 -1.98
C ILE A 122 -5.62 9.23 -1.66
N TYR A 123 -4.56 10.04 -1.65
CA TYR A 123 -4.62 11.49 -1.47
C TYR A 123 -4.77 12.24 -2.80
N ALA A 124 -4.60 11.55 -3.93
CA ALA A 124 -4.74 12.17 -5.24
C ALA A 124 -6.17 12.68 -5.43
N GLY A 125 -6.29 13.93 -5.87
CA GLY A 125 -7.60 14.55 -6.15
C GLY A 125 -8.33 15.10 -4.92
N GLU A 126 -7.79 15.03 -3.70
CA GLU A 126 -8.42 15.63 -2.51
C GLU A 126 -8.71 17.13 -2.67
N ASP A 127 -7.84 17.83 -3.40
CA ASP A 127 -7.88 19.27 -3.67
C ASP A 127 -8.82 19.67 -4.82
N LEU A 128 -9.36 18.70 -5.56
CA LEU A 128 -10.18 18.98 -6.73
C LEU A 128 -11.64 19.26 -6.36
N PRO A 129 -12.37 20.04 -7.19
CA PRO A 129 -13.82 20.13 -7.13
C PRO A 129 -14.48 18.74 -7.12
N GLU A 130 -15.62 18.61 -6.44
CA GLU A 130 -16.29 17.30 -6.25
C GLU A 130 -16.70 16.64 -7.59
N GLU A 131 -16.96 17.45 -8.62
CA GLU A 131 -17.26 17.02 -10.00
C GLU A 131 -16.05 16.35 -10.67
N GLU A 132 -14.83 16.83 -10.41
CA GLU A 132 -13.59 16.29 -10.96
C GLU A 132 -13.11 15.04 -10.20
N LYS A 133 -13.44 14.93 -8.91
CA LYS A 133 -13.15 13.74 -8.08
C LYS A 133 -13.85 12.49 -8.60
N GLN A 134 -15.08 12.60 -9.11
CA GLN A 134 -15.84 11.46 -9.62
C GLN A 134 -15.23 10.91 -10.93
N ALA A 135 -14.72 11.79 -11.79
CA ALA A 135 -14.01 11.40 -13.01
C ALA A 135 -12.65 10.75 -12.69
N GLN A 136 -11.93 11.27 -11.70
CA GLN A 136 -10.61 10.73 -11.31
C GLN A 136 -10.68 9.45 -10.49
N ALA A 137 -11.66 9.27 -9.60
CA ALA A 137 -11.84 8.01 -8.88
C ALA A 137 -12.07 6.81 -9.83
N GLN A 138 -12.68 7.05 -10.99
CA GLN A 138 -12.86 6.04 -12.03
C GLN A 138 -11.57 5.78 -12.84
N GLN A 139 -10.69 6.78 -12.98
CA GLN A 139 -9.40 6.66 -13.70
C GLN A 139 -8.24 6.17 -12.83
N SER A 140 -8.19 6.53 -11.55
CA SER A 140 -7.17 6.08 -10.59
C SER A 140 -7.36 4.62 -10.17
N THR A 141 -8.56 4.07 -10.34
CA THR A 141 -8.81 2.62 -10.26
C THR A 141 -8.29 1.86 -11.51
N GLN A 142 -7.93 2.57 -12.59
CA GLN A 142 -7.51 1.97 -13.87
C GLN A 142 -6.03 2.25 -14.24
N GLN A 143 -5.29 3.09 -13.52
CA GLN A 143 -3.88 3.41 -13.80
C GLN A 143 -2.86 2.90 -12.77
N GLN A 144 -3.24 1.89 -11.98
CA GLN A 144 -2.31 0.84 -11.59
C GLN A 144 -2.99 -0.49 -11.89
N PRO A 145 -2.29 -1.47 -12.49
CA PRO A 145 -2.89 -2.78 -12.66
C PRO A 145 -3.37 -3.24 -11.29
N ALA A 146 -4.65 -3.60 -11.19
CA ALA A 146 -5.13 -4.42 -10.10
C ALA A 146 -4.25 -5.67 -10.07
N GLN A 147 -3.19 -5.63 -9.27
CA GLN A 147 -2.43 -6.81 -8.96
C GLN A 147 -3.41 -7.67 -8.17
N LYS A 148 -3.93 -8.71 -8.86
CA LYS A 148 -4.48 -9.90 -8.20
C LYS A 148 -3.55 -10.26 -7.03
N PRO A 149 -4.09 -10.77 -5.91
CA PRO A 149 -3.33 -11.02 -4.68
C PRO A 149 -1.95 -11.57 -5.03
N ILE A 150 -0.90 -10.91 -4.51
CA ILE A 150 0.49 -11.36 -4.68
C ILE A 150 0.51 -12.78 -4.17
N ALA A 151 0.42 -13.75 -5.08
CA ALA A 151 0.50 -15.14 -4.71
C ALA A 151 1.84 -15.32 -4.01
N THR A 152 1.81 -15.83 -2.79
CA THR A 152 2.98 -16.03 -1.95
C THR A 152 3.71 -17.31 -2.34
N GLU A 153 4.98 -17.45 -1.93
CA GLU A 153 5.71 -18.72 -2.10
C GLU A 153 4.99 -19.89 -1.41
N ALA A 154 4.36 -19.65 -0.26
CA ALA A 154 3.59 -20.65 0.47
C ALA A 154 2.35 -21.11 -0.32
N GLU A 155 1.62 -20.18 -0.93
CA GLU A 155 0.49 -20.51 -1.81
C GLU A 155 0.94 -21.24 -3.07
N CYS A 156 2.08 -20.87 -3.66
CA CYS A 156 2.66 -21.60 -4.80
C CYS A 156 3.00 -23.04 -4.41
N GLN A 157 3.63 -23.24 -3.25
CA GLN A 157 3.99 -24.58 -2.78
C GLN A 157 2.74 -25.44 -2.54
N GLN A 158 1.70 -24.87 -1.93
CA GLN A 158 0.44 -25.57 -1.72
C GLN A 158 -0.23 -25.92 -3.05
N ALA A 159 -0.23 -25.01 -4.02
CA ALA A 159 -0.81 -25.27 -5.34
C ALA A 159 -0.09 -26.38 -6.11
N LEU A 160 1.23 -26.53 -5.93
CA LEU A 160 1.99 -27.65 -6.51
C LEU A 160 1.58 -28.99 -5.89
N VAL A 161 1.32 -29.02 -4.58
CA VAL A 161 0.78 -30.21 -3.89
C VAL A 161 -0.62 -30.55 -4.43
N ASP A 162 -1.48 -29.54 -4.57
CA ASP A 162 -2.84 -29.72 -5.09
C ASP A 162 -2.83 -30.24 -6.54
N ILE A 163 -1.95 -29.71 -7.40
CA ILE A 163 -1.77 -30.19 -8.78
C ILE A 163 -1.30 -31.64 -8.80
N ASN A 164 -0.36 -32.01 -7.93
CA ASN A 164 0.13 -33.39 -7.86
C ASN A 164 -0.98 -34.36 -7.42
N ASN A 165 -1.90 -33.92 -6.56
CA ASN A 165 -3.02 -34.72 -6.04
C ASN A 165 -4.29 -34.63 -6.89
N ALA A 166 -4.30 -33.82 -7.95
CA ALA A 166 -5.45 -33.66 -8.84
C ALA A 166 -5.92 -35.01 -9.39
N GLN A 167 -7.24 -35.22 -9.38
CA GLN A 167 -7.89 -36.44 -9.85
C GLN A 167 -8.47 -36.28 -11.25
N SER A 168 -8.64 -35.03 -11.70
CA SER A 168 -9.14 -34.69 -13.03
C SER A 168 -8.48 -33.44 -13.59
N LYS A 169 -8.58 -33.28 -14.92
CA LYS A 169 -8.14 -32.06 -15.62
C LYS A 169 -8.86 -30.79 -15.13
N ALA A 170 -10.10 -30.92 -14.66
CA ALA A 170 -10.88 -29.80 -14.14
C ALA A 170 -10.25 -29.21 -12.86
N ASP A 171 -9.62 -30.03 -12.03
CA ASP A 171 -8.98 -29.61 -10.77
C ASP A 171 -7.81 -28.66 -11.02
N LEU A 172 -7.18 -28.74 -12.20
CA LEU A 172 -6.04 -27.90 -12.60
C LEU A 172 -6.47 -26.47 -12.99
N ALA A 173 -7.74 -26.24 -13.32
CA ALA A 173 -8.22 -24.94 -13.77
C ALA A 173 -8.11 -23.88 -12.66
N LYS A 174 -8.35 -24.27 -11.40
CA LYS A 174 -8.29 -23.37 -10.25
C LYS A 174 -6.88 -22.81 -10.01
N PRO A 175 -5.82 -23.62 -9.83
CA PRO A 175 -4.46 -23.10 -9.69
C PRO A 175 -3.99 -22.38 -10.96
N TYR A 176 -4.27 -22.92 -12.15
CA TYR A 176 -3.86 -22.27 -13.41
C TYR A 176 -4.40 -20.84 -13.55
N ASN A 177 -5.68 -20.63 -13.24
CA ASN A 177 -6.31 -19.32 -13.34
C ASN A 177 -5.91 -18.37 -12.21
N TYR A 178 -5.71 -18.91 -10.99
CA TYR A 178 -5.29 -18.11 -9.84
C TYR A 178 -3.89 -17.52 -10.04
N PHE A 179 -2.92 -18.34 -10.50
CA PHE A 179 -1.54 -17.90 -10.70
C PHE A 179 -1.29 -17.19 -12.05
N LYS A 180 -2.30 -17.09 -12.93
CA LYS A 180 -2.16 -16.42 -14.23
C LYS A 180 -1.77 -14.94 -14.05
N GLY A 181 -0.58 -14.59 -14.54
CA GLY A 181 -0.02 -13.24 -14.46
C GLY A 181 0.80 -12.97 -13.19
N THR A 182 1.04 -13.97 -12.36
CA THR A 182 1.95 -13.89 -11.20
C THR A 182 3.37 -14.33 -11.57
N GLN A 183 4.36 -14.05 -10.72
CA GLN A 183 5.74 -14.54 -10.89
C GLN A 183 5.86 -16.07 -10.93
N PHE A 184 4.88 -16.79 -10.38
CA PHE A 184 4.83 -18.25 -10.33
C PHE A 184 4.05 -18.87 -11.50
N ALA A 185 3.50 -18.07 -12.41
CA ALA A 185 2.64 -18.53 -13.50
C ALA A 185 3.29 -19.64 -14.35
N GLN A 186 4.56 -19.47 -14.71
CA GLN A 186 5.27 -20.44 -15.54
C GLN A 186 5.48 -21.77 -14.82
N GLN A 187 5.81 -21.73 -13.52
CA GLN A 187 6.01 -22.92 -12.69
C GLN A 187 4.72 -23.73 -12.55
N ILE A 188 3.60 -23.04 -12.26
CA ILE A 188 2.28 -23.66 -12.15
C ILE A 188 1.82 -24.22 -13.50
N HIS A 189 2.03 -23.50 -14.60
CA HIS A 189 1.69 -23.99 -15.94
C HIS A 189 2.45 -25.28 -16.28
N ASN A 190 3.76 -25.30 -16.03
CA ASN A 190 4.58 -26.49 -16.28
C ASN A 190 4.12 -27.68 -15.42
N ALA A 191 3.78 -27.46 -14.15
CA ALA A 191 3.26 -28.50 -13.27
C ALA A 191 1.90 -29.06 -13.75
N CYS A 192 0.97 -28.19 -14.16
CA CYS A 192 -0.30 -28.61 -14.74
C CYS A 192 -0.09 -29.46 -16.01
N LYS A 193 0.80 -29.04 -16.91
CA LYS A 193 1.12 -29.77 -18.14
C LYS A 193 1.73 -31.14 -17.83
N ALA A 194 2.71 -31.19 -16.95
CA ALA A 194 3.33 -32.45 -16.52
C ALA A 194 2.31 -33.42 -15.92
N LYS A 195 1.36 -32.93 -15.12
CA LYS A 195 0.29 -33.75 -14.55
C LYS A 195 -0.68 -34.27 -15.63
N ILE A 196 -1.05 -33.44 -16.60
CA ILE A 196 -1.89 -33.84 -17.75
C ILE A 196 -1.20 -34.97 -18.54
N ASP A 197 0.08 -34.79 -18.87
CA ASP A 197 0.87 -35.75 -19.63
C ASP A 197 1.02 -37.07 -18.84
N GLN A 198 1.27 -36.99 -17.52
CA GLN A 198 1.40 -38.15 -16.64
C GLN A 198 0.11 -38.97 -16.54
N MET A 199 -1.04 -38.30 -16.46
CA MET A 199 -2.34 -38.95 -16.26
C MET A 199 -3.06 -39.28 -17.58
N GLY A 200 -2.53 -38.85 -18.73
CA GLY A 200 -3.12 -39.08 -20.05
C GLY A 200 -4.46 -38.35 -20.26
N TRP A 201 -4.67 -37.21 -19.60
CA TRP A 201 -5.92 -36.47 -19.71
C TRP A 201 -6.00 -35.73 -21.05
N GLN A 202 -7.09 -35.92 -21.80
CA GLN A 202 -7.34 -35.24 -23.09
C GLN A 202 -7.97 -33.87 -22.92
#